data_AF-A0A9E2ULY0-F1
#
_entry.id   AF-A0A9E2ULY0-F1
#
_cell.length_a   1.000
_cell.length_b   1.000
_cell.length_c   1.000
_cell.angle_alpha   90.00
_cell.angle_beta   90.00
_cell.angle_gamma   90.00
#
_symmetry.space_group_name_H-M   'P 1'
#
loop_
_entity.id
_entity.type
_entity.pdbx_description
1 polymer ?
#
loop_
_entity_poly.entity_id
_entity_poly.type
_entity_poly.pdbx_seq_one_letter_code
_entity_poly.pdbx_strand_id
1 'polypeptide(L)'
;MKGKNKKNGMFAKIETREDALKTIKDCSFGFFFVAVLQGVLGYFIAPSIIFDAILYAVFAGILLKWKSRIAAVVLLFLSCAAIIMTVLNRFGVTAEGGNNIFLAVIIFWAAIRSVEATFKLYGKFTTESI
;
A
#
# COMPACT_ATOMS: atom_id res chain seq x y z
N MET A 1 20.35 -29.69 5.92
CA MET A 1 19.51 -29.10 6.98
C MET A 1 19.86 -27.61 7.14
N LYS A 2 18.83 -26.78 7.38
CA LYS A 2 18.84 -25.32 7.63
C LYS A 2 19.21 -24.42 6.44
N GLY A 3 18.30 -24.34 5.47
CA GLY A 3 18.17 -23.15 4.63
C GLY A 3 17.84 -21.94 5.52
N LYS A 4 18.68 -20.90 5.44
CA LYS A 4 18.54 -19.67 6.23
C LYS A 4 17.12 -19.12 6.10
N ASN A 5 16.44 -18.94 7.24
CA ASN A 5 15.28 -18.06 7.37
C ASN A 5 15.70 -16.64 6.94
N LYS A 6 15.68 -16.33 5.64
CA LYS A 6 15.81 -14.96 5.15
C LYS A 6 14.53 -14.26 5.58
N LYS A 7 14.66 -13.22 6.41
CA LYS A 7 13.51 -12.48 6.94
C LYS A 7 12.82 -11.79 5.76
N ASN A 8 11.72 -12.38 5.28
CA ASN A 8 10.85 -11.84 4.24
C ASN A 8 10.01 -10.68 4.83
N GLY A 9 10.67 -9.57 5.16
CA GLY A 9 10.03 -8.35 5.62
C GLY A 9 9.77 -7.36 4.48
N MET A 10 8.96 -6.34 4.76
CA MET A 10 8.56 -5.28 3.81
C MET A 10 9.73 -4.49 3.19
N PHE A 11 10.95 -4.65 3.73
CA PHE A 11 12.20 -4.02 3.26
C PHE A 11 13.16 -5.01 2.58
N ALA A 12 12.84 -6.30 2.51
CA ALA A 12 13.70 -7.29 1.88
C ALA A 12 13.64 -7.19 0.34
N LYS A 13 14.70 -7.54 -0.38
CA LYS A 13 14.67 -7.61 -1.85
C LYS A 13 13.65 -8.67 -2.30
N ILE A 14 12.90 -8.37 -3.35
CA ILE A 14 11.99 -9.32 -4.01
C ILE A 14 12.83 -10.10 -5.04
N GLU A 15 13.15 -11.34 -4.70
CA GLU A 15 14.03 -12.21 -5.49
C GLU A 15 13.28 -13.34 -6.21
N THR A 16 12.14 -13.79 -5.66
CA THR A 16 11.33 -14.89 -6.22
C THR A 16 9.88 -14.49 -6.47
N ARG A 17 9.16 -15.34 -7.22
CA ARG A 17 7.71 -15.24 -7.40
C ARG A 17 6.95 -15.27 -6.07
N GLU A 18 7.32 -16.14 -5.13
CA GLU A 18 6.70 -16.26 -3.81
C GLU A 18 6.90 -14.99 -2.98
N ASP A 19 8.09 -14.39 -3.05
CA ASP A 19 8.38 -13.12 -2.39
C ASP A 19 7.52 -11.98 -2.95
N ALA A 20 7.29 -11.96 -4.26
CA ALA A 20 6.44 -10.98 -4.91
C ALA A 20 4.98 -11.13 -4.46
N LEU A 21 4.45 -12.36 -4.47
CA LEU A 21 3.09 -12.65 -4.02
C LEU A 21 2.89 -12.31 -2.54
N LYS A 22 3.87 -12.65 -1.69
CA LYS A 22 3.83 -12.29 -0.26
C LYS A 22 3.85 -10.77 -0.09
N THR A 23 4.73 -10.07 -0.80
CA THR A 23 4.83 -8.61 -0.73
C THR A 23 3.51 -7.95 -1.15
N ILE A 24 2.87 -8.42 -2.23
CA ILE A 24 1.56 -7.93 -2.67
C ILE A 24 0.52 -8.13 -1.58
N LYS A 25 0.46 -9.34 -0.98
CA LYS A 25 -0.47 -9.66 0.09
C LYS A 25 -0.28 -8.77 1.32
N ASP A 26 0.95 -8.62 1.78
CA ASP A 26 1.28 -7.81 2.97
C ASP A 26 0.95 -6.33 2.72
N CYS A 27 1.27 -5.80 1.52
CA CYS A 27 0.93 -4.42 1.15
C CYS A 27 -0.60 -4.22 1.06
N SER A 28 -1.34 -5.16 0.46
CA SER A 28 -2.81 -5.11 0.42
C SER A 28 -3.42 -5.05 1.81
N PHE A 29 -2.93 -5.85 2.78
CA PHE A 29 -3.40 -5.75 4.16
C PHE A 29 -3.04 -4.42 4.82
N GLY A 30 -1.85 -3.88 4.53
CA GLY A 30 -1.48 -2.52 4.93
C GLY A 30 -2.50 -1.49 4.45
N PHE A 31 -2.87 -1.52 3.17
CA PHE A 31 -3.87 -0.61 2.62
C PHE A 31 -5.28 -0.83 3.20
N PHE A 32 -5.68 -2.08 3.45
CA PHE A 32 -6.95 -2.35 4.12
C PHE A 32 -6.98 -1.80 5.54
N PHE A 33 -5.89 -1.94 6.29
CA PHE A 33 -5.79 -1.36 7.63
C PHE A 33 -5.97 0.16 7.59
N VAL A 34 -5.36 0.82 6.61
CA VAL A 34 -5.50 2.27 6.40
C VAL A 34 -6.93 2.63 6.03
N ALA A 35 -7.56 1.88 5.12
CA ALA A 35 -8.94 2.10 4.74
C ALA A 35 -9.89 1.98 5.94
N VAL A 36 -9.70 0.97 6.80
CA VAL A 36 -10.50 0.84 8.03
C VAL A 36 -10.26 2.02 8.96
N LEU A 37 -9.00 2.41 9.17
CA LEU A 37 -8.66 3.55 10.03
C LEU A 37 -9.26 4.86 9.49
N GLN A 38 -9.15 5.13 8.20
CA GLN A 38 -9.76 6.28 7.54
C GLN A 38 -11.29 6.23 7.57
N GLY A 39 -11.90 5.06 7.40
CA GLY A 39 -13.36 4.92 7.48
C GLY A 39 -13.90 5.23 8.87
N VAL A 40 -13.22 4.74 9.92
CA VAL A 40 -13.57 5.05 11.31
C VAL A 40 -13.37 6.55 11.58
N LEU A 41 -12.22 7.12 11.23
CA LEU A 41 -11.97 8.56 11.42
C LEU A 41 -12.94 9.44 10.61
N GLY A 42 -13.26 9.04 9.39
CA GLY A 42 -14.18 9.77 8.52
C GLY A 42 -15.61 9.80 9.04
N TYR A 43 -16.04 8.74 9.72
CA TYR A 43 -17.34 8.72 10.40
C TYR A 43 -17.43 9.73 11.55
N PHE A 44 -16.34 9.93 12.31
CA PHE A 44 -16.34 10.81 13.50
C PHE A 44 -15.90 12.25 13.22
N ILE A 45 -15.04 12.48 12.23
CA ILE A 45 -14.36 13.78 12.03
C ILE A 45 -14.85 14.45 10.75
N ALA A 46 -14.71 13.78 9.61
CA ALA A 46 -14.94 14.38 8.30
C ALA A 46 -15.38 13.33 7.27
N PRO A 47 -16.64 13.39 6.78
CA PRO A 47 -17.17 12.42 5.81
C PRO A 47 -16.37 12.36 4.50
N SER A 48 -15.66 13.42 4.13
CA SER A 48 -14.77 13.48 2.97
C SER A 48 -13.70 12.37 3.00
N ILE A 49 -13.20 12.00 4.19
CA ILE A 49 -12.18 10.97 4.38
C ILE A 49 -12.72 9.55 4.06
N ILE A 50 -14.04 9.35 4.14
CA ILE A 50 -14.67 8.05 3.83
C ILE A 50 -14.48 7.70 2.36
N PHE A 51 -14.47 8.69 1.47
CA PHE A 51 -14.23 8.44 0.04
C PHE A 51 -12.83 7.87 -0.21
N ASP A 52 -11.81 8.45 0.42
CA ASP A 52 -10.44 7.92 0.37
C ASP A 52 -10.35 6.50 0.92
N ALA A 53 -11.02 6.24 2.05
CA ALA A 53 -11.09 4.90 2.65
C ALA A 53 -11.66 3.87 1.67
N ILE A 54 -12.74 4.22 0.96
CA ILE A 54 -13.36 3.35 -0.04
C ILE A 54 -12.38 3.10 -1.20
N LEU A 55 -11.71 4.14 -1.71
CA LEU A 55 -10.71 3.98 -2.77
C LEU A 55 -9.58 3.05 -2.35
N TYR A 56 -9.00 3.25 -1.17
CA TYR A 56 -7.96 2.36 -0.63
C TYR A 56 -8.47 0.93 -0.50
N ALA A 57 -9.66 0.69 0.05
CA ALA A 57 -10.23 -0.64 0.21
C ALA A 57 -10.46 -1.34 -1.14
N VAL A 58 -11.05 -0.64 -2.12
CA VAL A 58 -11.33 -1.19 -3.45
C VAL A 58 -10.03 -1.56 -4.14
N PHE A 59 -9.09 -0.62 -4.25
CA PHE A 59 -7.83 -0.90 -4.95
C PHE A 59 -6.95 -1.91 -4.21
N ALA A 60 -6.97 -1.94 -2.87
CA ALA A 60 -6.31 -2.99 -2.09
C ALA A 60 -6.89 -4.38 -2.39
N GLY A 61 -8.22 -4.49 -2.54
CA GLY A 61 -8.90 -5.72 -2.92
C GLY A 61 -8.59 -6.16 -4.35
N ILE A 62 -8.56 -5.22 -5.30
CA ILE A 62 -8.14 -5.45 -6.69
C ILE A 62 -6.70 -5.95 -6.72
N LEU A 63 -5.80 -5.31 -5.96
CA LEU A 63 -4.41 -5.69 -5.83
C LEU A 63 -4.26 -7.09 -5.22
N LEU A 64 -5.03 -7.42 -4.18
CA LEU A 64 -4.95 -8.71 -3.51
C LEU A 64 -5.45 -9.86 -4.40
N LYS A 65 -6.61 -9.67 -5.04
CA LYS A 65 -7.26 -10.71 -5.84
C LYS A 65 -6.56 -10.90 -7.19
N TRP A 66 -6.34 -9.81 -7.91
CA TRP A 66 -5.88 -9.83 -9.29
C TRP A 66 -4.44 -9.43 -9.49
N LYS A 67 -3.71 -9.01 -8.44
CA LYS A 67 -2.31 -8.58 -8.53
C LYS A 67 -2.09 -7.48 -9.58
N SER A 68 -3.12 -6.66 -9.81
CA SER A 68 -3.14 -5.69 -10.92
C SER A 68 -2.05 -4.62 -10.77
N ARG A 69 -1.23 -4.47 -11.81
CA ARG A 69 -0.22 -3.41 -11.92
C ARG A 69 -0.85 -2.02 -11.87
N ILE A 70 -2.01 -1.84 -12.51
CA ILE A 70 -2.75 -0.58 -12.53
C ILE A 70 -3.21 -0.22 -11.11
N ALA A 71 -3.72 -1.20 -10.35
CA ALA A 71 -4.13 -0.97 -8.97
C ALA A 71 -2.97 -0.54 -8.08
N ALA A 72 -1.80 -1.17 -8.23
CA ALA A 72 -0.60 -0.78 -7.49
C ALA A 72 -0.16 0.66 -7.80
N VAL A 73 -0.21 1.06 -9.07
CA VAL A 73 0.13 2.43 -9.49
C VAL A 73 -0.88 3.45 -8.95
N VAL A 74 -2.18 3.14 -8.98
CA VAL A 74 -3.20 4.01 -8.39
C VAL A 74 -2.98 4.17 -6.88
N LEU A 75 -2.73 3.08 -6.15
CA LEU A 75 -2.40 3.14 -4.72
C LEU A 75 -1.15 3.98 -4.44
N LEU A 76 -0.15 3.95 -5.33
CA LEU A 76 1.01 4.83 -5.24
C LEU A 76 0.61 6.31 -5.35
N PHE A 77 -0.20 6.68 -6.34
CA PHE A 77 -0.69 8.07 -6.45
C PHE A 77 -1.51 8.51 -5.23
N LEU A 78 -2.39 7.65 -4.71
CA LEU A 78 -3.15 7.93 -3.49
C LEU A 78 -2.22 8.12 -2.28
N SER A 79 -1.15 7.34 -2.18
CA SER A 79 -0.17 7.48 -1.09
C SER A 79 0.69 8.74 -1.21
N CYS A 80 1.02 9.19 -2.44
CA CYS A 80 1.65 10.49 -2.67
C CYS A 80 0.74 11.62 -2.19
N ALA A 81 -0.53 11.60 -2.56
CA ALA A 81 -1.51 12.59 -2.13
C ALA A 81 -1.62 12.63 -0.60
N ALA A 82 -1.66 11.46 0.05
CA ALA A 82 -1.68 11.37 1.51
C ALA A 82 -0.44 12.00 2.17
N ILE A 83 0.77 11.82 1.62
CA ILE A 83 1.98 12.50 2.11
C ILE A 83 1.86 14.01 1.95
N ILE A 84 1.43 14.49 0.78
CA ILE A 84 1.30 15.92 0.50
C ILE A 84 0.32 16.55 1.51
N MET A 85 -0.85 15.95 1.70
CA MET A 85 -1.85 16.42 2.67
C MET A 85 -1.31 16.40 4.10
N THR A 86 -0.54 15.37 4.48
CA THR A 86 0.10 15.29 5.79
C THR A 86 1.10 16.42 6.02
N VAL A 87 1.87 16.78 4.99
CA VAL A 87 2.82 17.90 5.05
C VAL A 87 2.07 19.23 5.14
N LEU A 88 1.02 19.44 4.34
CA LEU A 88 0.20 20.66 4.38
C LEU A 88 -0.50 20.85 5.74
N ASN A 89 -1.06 19.78 6.31
CA ASN A 89 -1.62 19.79 7.66
C ASN A 89 -0.57 20.19 8.70
N ARG A 90 0.67 19.71 8.56
CA ARG A 90 1.76 20.06 9.48
C ARG A 90 2.19 21.52 9.40
N PHE A 91 2.04 22.15 8.24
CA PHE A 91 2.25 23.59 8.06
C PHE A 91 1.01 24.44 8.44
N GLY A 92 -0.06 23.82 8.96
CA GLY A 92 -1.27 24.52 9.39
C GLY A 92 -2.13 25.05 8.23
N VAL A 93 -1.87 24.60 7.00
CA VAL A 93 -2.64 25.02 5.81
C VAL A 93 -4.03 24.36 5.79
N THR A 94 -4.15 23.18 6.38
CA THR A 94 -5.38 22.37 6.42
C THR A 94 -5.59 21.81 7.84
N ALA A 95 -6.85 21.63 8.25
CA ALA A 95 -7.23 21.17 9.60
C ALA A 95 -7.86 19.76 9.61
N GLU A 96 -7.86 19.05 8.47
CA GLU A 96 -8.57 17.78 8.31
C GLU A 96 -7.61 16.60 8.18
N GLY A 97 -7.72 15.63 9.10
CA GLY A 97 -7.07 14.31 9.01
C GLY A 97 -5.53 14.33 8.94
N GLY A 98 -4.89 13.19 8.69
CA GLY A 98 -3.51 13.14 8.20
C GLY A 98 -2.40 13.75 9.07
N ASN A 99 -2.48 13.72 10.40
CA ASN A 99 -1.41 14.26 11.26
C ASN A 99 -0.23 13.27 11.47
N ASN A 100 -0.39 12.02 11.03
CA ASN A 100 0.59 10.96 11.28
C ASN A 100 1.55 10.76 10.10
N ILE A 101 2.65 11.49 10.13
CA ILE A 101 3.72 11.40 9.12
C ILE A 101 4.34 10.00 9.03
N PHE A 102 4.43 9.26 10.14
CA PHE A 102 4.98 7.91 10.14
C PHE A 102 4.10 6.96 9.35
N LEU A 103 2.78 7.03 9.57
CA LEU A 103 1.82 6.23 8.82
C LEU A 103 1.88 6.57 7.32
N ALA A 104 1.91 7.85 6.97
CA ALA A 104 2.00 8.28 5.57
C ALA A 104 3.26 7.71 4.86
N VAL A 105 4.42 7.74 5.52
CA VAL A 105 5.67 7.18 4.99
C VAL A 105 5.59 5.67 4.83
N ILE A 106 5.03 4.94 5.80
CA ILE A 106 4.88 3.48 5.74
C ILE A 106 3.98 3.07 4.57
N ILE A 107 2.85 3.78 4.38
CA ILE A 107 1.90 3.51 3.29
C ILE A 107 2.55 3.79 1.93
N PHE A 108 3.26 4.90 1.81
CA PHE A 108 3.97 5.25 0.59
C PHE A 108 5.03 4.20 0.24
N TRP A 109 5.78 3.72 1.23
CA TRP A 109 6.70 2.62 1.04
C TRP A 109 6.00 1.33 0.60
N ALA A 110 4.86 0.99 1.23
CA ALA A 110 4.03 -0.14 0.81
C ALA A 110 3.59 -0.02 -0.66
N ALA A 111 3.25 1.20 -1.09
CA ALA A 111 2.82 1.44 -2.46
C ALA A 111 3.96 1.25 -3.47
N ILE A 112 5.14 1.79 -3.21
CA ILE A 112 6.34 1.54 -4.05
C ILE A 112 6.59 0.03 -4.17
N ARG A 113 6.56 -0.67 -3.03
CA ARG A 113 6.78 -2.12 -2.97
C ARG A 113 5.72 -2.91 -3.71
N SER A 114 4.45 -2.48 -3.66
CA SER A 114 3.37 -3.12 -4.41
C SER A 114 3.55 -2.97 -5.92
N VAL A 115 4.05 -1.81 -6.38
CA VAL A 115 4.38 -1.58 -7.79
C VAL A 115 5.55 -2.48 -8.19
N GLU A 116 6.65 -2.48 -7.43
CA GLU A 116 7.82 -3.33 -7.68
C GLU A 116 7.41 -4.81 -7.79
N ALA A 117 6.59 -5.29 -6.85
CA ALA A 117 6.15 -6.68 -6.78
C ALA A 117 5.25 -7.07 -7.95
N THR A 118 4.26 -6.24 -8.30
CA THR A 118 3.35 -6.55 -9.42
C THR A 118 4.08 -6.52 -10.76
N PHE A 119 5.00 -5.59 -10.99
CA PHE A 119 5.78 -5.57 -12.23
C PHE A 119 6.74 -6.77 -12.33
N LYS A 120 7.40 -7.14 -11.23
CA LYS A 120 8.26 -8.34 -11.21
C LYS A 120 7.46 -9.62 -11.42
N LEU A 121 6.26 -9.73 -10.83
CA LEU A 121 5.40 -10.90 -10.96
C LEU A 121 4.99 -11.17 -12.42
N TYR A 122 4.62 -10.14 -13.17
CA TYR A 122 4.17 -10.26 -14.58
C TYR A 122 5.28 -10.09 -15.62
N GLY A 123 6.47 -9.67 -15.21
CA GLY A 123 7.63 -9.54 -16.09
C GLY A 123 8.64 -10.66 -15.86
N LYS A 124 9.45 -10.49 -14.80
CA LYS A 124 10.61 -11.36 -14.51
C LYS A 124 10.22 -12.78 -14.11
N PHE A 125 9.11 -12.95 -13.38
CA PHE A 125 8.73 -14.24 -12.79
C PHE A 125 7.63 -14.98 -13.55
N THR A 126 7.21 -14.50 -14.72
CA THR A 126 6.19 -15.14 -15.55
C THR A 126 6.64 -16.54 -16.03
N THR A 127 7.94 -16.76 -16.17
CA THR A 127 8.51 -18.02 -16.67
C THR A 127 8.80 -19.05 -15.57
N GLU A 128 8.74 -18.65 -14.28
CA GLU A 128 8.98 -19.56 -13.14
C GLU A 128 7.77 -20.46 -12.81
N SER A 129 6.68 -20.38 -13.59
CA SER A 129 5.47 -21.19 -13.43
C SER A 129 5.34 -22.36 -14.42
N ILE A 130 6.45 -22.80 -15.04
CA ILE A 130 6.53 -24.03 -15.86
C ILE A 130 7.38 -25.06 -15.13
#